data_AF-A0A528USX6-F1
#
_entry.id   AF-A0A528USX6-F1
#
_cell.length_a   1.000
_cell.length_b   1.000
_cell.length_c   1.000
_cell.angle_alpha   90.00
_cell.angle_beta   90.00
_cell.angle_gamma   90.00
#
_symmetry.space_group_name_H-M   'P 1'
#
loop_
_entity.id
_entity.type
_entity.pdbx_description
1 polymer ?
#
loop_
_entity_poly.entity_id
_entity_poly.type
_entity_poly.pdbx_seq_one_letter_code
_entity_poly.pdbx_strand_id
1 'polypeptide(L)' 'MHEVKFDGYRAQVTVQEGTARAYTRNGHDWSAEFWPIALAAQAPSSNSAIIDVEVMLDDQAL' A
#
# COMPACT_ATOMS: atom_id res chain seq x y z
N MET A 1 20.88 1.30 -9.89
CA MET A 1 19.48 1.74 -9.84
C MET A 1 19.37 2.67 -8.64
N HIS A 2 18.78 3.87 -8.79
CA HIS A 2 18.57 4.80 -7.68
C HIS A 2 17.07 5.01 -7.50
N GLU A 3 16.62 4.98 -6.25
CA GLU A 3 15.22 5.19 -5.86
C GLU A 3 15.15 6.44 -4.98
N VAL A 4 14.08 7.22 -5.14
CA VAL A 4 13.80 8.38 -4.29
C VAL A 4 13.47 7.90 -2.88
N LYS A 5 14.00 8.58 -1.87
CA LYS A 5 13.60 8.38 -0.48
C LYS A 5 12.54 9.41 -0.11
N PHE A 6 11.36 8.91 0.25
CA PHE A 6 10.28 9.72 0.80
C PHE A 6 10.33 9.69 2.32
N ASP A 7 9.87 10.77 2.96
CA ASP A 7 9.63 10.82 4.40
C ASP A 7 8.16 10.46 4.64
N GLY A 8 7.90 9.17 4.81
CA GLY A 8 6.55 8.64 4.92
C GLY A 8 6.44 7.51 5.93
N TYR A 9 5.36 6.75 5.78
CA TYR A 9 5.08 5.58 6.58
C TYR A 9 5.23 4.31 5.73
N ARG A 10 6.30 3.56 5.97
CA ARG A 10 6.47 2.21 5.38
C ARG A 10 5.26 1.32 5.69
N ALA A 11 4.69 0.75 4.64
CA ALA A 11 3.65 -0.26 4.71
C ALA A 11 3.93 -1.42 3.74
N GLN A 12 3.25 -2.54 3.96
CA GLN A 12 3.25 -3.68 3.07
C GLN A 12 1.83 -3.87 2.54
N VAL A 13 1.67 -3.95 1.22
CA VAL A 13 0.37 -4.26 0.61
C VAL A 13 0.39 -5.71 0.13
N THR A 14 -0.57 -6.51 0.59
CA THR A 14 -0.80 -7.85 0.05
C THR A 14 -1.98 -7.82 -0.90
N VAL A 15 -1.85 -8.45 -2.06
CA VAL A 15 -2.91 -8.61 -3.05
C VAL A 15 -3.16 -10.10 -3.24
N GLN A 16 -4.39 -10.54 -3.00
CA GLN A 16 -4.79 -11.93 -3.12
C GLN A 16 -6.30 -12.03 -3.35
N GLU A 17 -6.72 -12.90 -4.28
CA GLU A 17 -8.14 -13.18 -4.55
C GLU A 17 -9.00 -11.92 -4.77
N GLY A 18 -8.49 -10.97 -5.57
CA GLY A 18 -9.23 -9.74 -5.87
C GLY A 18 -9.18 -8.67 -4.78
N THR A 19 -8.59 -8.99 -3.62
CA THR A 19 -8.56 -8.12 -2.45
C THR A 19 -7.15 -7.62 -2.21
N ALA A 20 -7.03 -6.37 -1.76
CA ALA A 20 -5.77 -5.82 -1.26
C ALA A 20 -5.92 -5.39 0.20
N ARG A 21 -4.87 -5.66 1.00
CA ARG A 21 -4.77 -5.22 2.40
C ARG A 21 -3.46 -4.51 2.64
N ALA A 22 -3.48 -3.47 3.48
CA ALA A 22 -2.31 -2.69 3.81
C ALA A 22 -1.92 -2.91 5.28
N TYR A 23 -0.67 -3.30 5.50
CA TYR A 23 -0.11 -3.56 6.82
C TYR A 23 0.95 -2.52 7.15
N THR A 24 0.97 -2.06 8.38
CA THR A 24 2.03 -1.18 8.87
C THR A 24 3.38 -1.89 8.92
N ARG A 25 4.47 -1.13 9.12
CA ARG A 25 5.81 -1.67 9.42
C ARG A 25 5.82 -2.74 10.52
N ASN A 26 4.92 -2.63 11.50
CA ASN A 26 4.81 -3.56 12.63
C ASN A 26 3.71 -4.63 12.44
N GLY A 27 3.10 -4.72 11.25
CA GLY A 27 2.13 -5.76 10.90
C GLY A 27 0.69 -5.48 11.32
N HIS A 28 0.36 -4.29 11.83
CA HIS A 28 -1.04 -3.91 12.07
C HIS A 28 -1.77 -3.76 10.73
N ASP A 29 -2.96 -4.35 10.62
CA ASP A 29 -3.84 -4.17 9.46
C ASP A 29 -4.44 -2.76 9.52
N TRP A 30 -3.98 -1.91 8.60
CA TRP A 30 -4.42 -0.52 8.41
C TRP A 30 -5.13 -0.34 7.07
N SER A 31 -5.81 -1.40 6.59
CA SER A 31 -6.51 -1.34 5.30
C SER A 31 -7.62 -0.29 5.27
N ALA A 32 -8.21 0.06 6.41
CA ALA A 32 -9.24 1.10 6.51
C ALA A 32 -8.63 2.51 6.48
N GLU A 33 -7.51 2.70 7.15
CA GLU A 33 -6.75 3.96 7.24
C GLU A 33 -6.08 4.27 5.90
N PHE A 34 -5.58 3.24 5.21
CA PHE A 34 -4.96 3.32 3.88
C PHE A 34 -5.92 2.86 2.77
N TRP A 35 -7.23 3.05 2.95
CA TRP A 35 -8.23 2.57 1.99
C TRP A 35 -8.00 3.04 0.54
N PRO A 36 -7.51 4.25 0.22
CA PRO A 36 -7.28 4.64 -1.18
C PRO A 36 -6.16 3.80 -1.81
N ILE A 37 -5.14 3.43 -1.02
CA ILE A 37 -4.00 2.63 -1.45
C ILE A 37 -4.42 1.18 -1.64
N ALA A 38 -5.17 0.62 -0.68
CA ALA A 38 -5.73 -0.73 -0.79
C ALA A 38 -6.65 -0.83 -2.02
N LEU A 39 -7.54 0.15 -2.22
CA LEU A 39 -8.43 0.19 -3.38
C LEU A 39 -7.64 0.21 -4.70
N ALA A 40 -6.61 1.04 -4.81
CA ALA A 40 -5.78 1.17 -6.00
C ALA A 40 -4.92 -0.07 -6.29
N ALA A 41 -4.57 -0.85 -5.26
CA ALA A 41 -3.76 -2.06 -5.41
C ALA A 41 -4.57 -3.33 -5.74
N GLN A 42 -5.90 -3.25 -5.74
CA GLN A 42 -6.73 -4.39 -6.16
C GLN A 42 -6.40 -4.80 -7.60
N ALA A 43 -6.31 -6.11 -7.82
CA ALA A 43 -6.03 -6.72 -9.12
C ALA A 43 -6.99 -7.90 -9.33
N PRO A 44 -7.14 -8.44 -10.55
CA PRO A 44 -7.94 -9.65 -10.79
C PRO A 44 -7.53 -10.81 -9.87
N SER A 45 -8.47 -11.69 -9.53
CA SER A 45 -8.22 -12.81 -8.59
C SER A 45 -7.13 -13.79 -9.06
N SER A 46 -6.84 -13.85 -10.36
CA SER A 46 -5.73 -14.62 -10.92
C SER A 46 -4.33 -14.10 -10.53
N ASN A 47 -4.25 -12.92 -9.90
CA ASN A 47 -3.00 -12.26 -9.57
C ASN A 47 -2.82 -12.17 -8.05
N SER A 48 -1.58 -12.41 -7.61
CA SER A 48 -1.18 -12.22 -6.21
C SER A 48 0.16 -11.49 -6.14
N ALA A 49 0.32 -10.61 -5.16
CA ALA A 49 1.56 -9.88 -4.94
C ALA A 49 1.74 -9.49 -3.46
N ILE A 50 2.99 -9.28 -3.07
CA ILE A 50 3.35 -8.54 -1.86
C ILE A 50 4.18 -7.34 -2.32
N ILE A 51 3.76 -6.14 -1.95
CA ILE A 51 4.33 -4.88 -2.41
C ILE A 51 4.84 -4.11 -1.19
N ASP A 52 6.10 -3.68 -1.23
CA ASP A 52 6.66 -2.75 -0.25
C ASP A 52 6.35 -1.33 -0.69
N VAL A 53 5.77 -0.53 0.21
CA VAL A 53 5.28 0.82 -0.12
C VAL A 53 5.70 1.83 0.94
N GLU A 54 5.90 3.07 0.52
CA GLU A 54 6.06 4.22 1.41
C GLU A 54 4.82 5.10 1.26
N VAL A 55 4.02 5.23 2.34
CA VAL A 55 2.79 6.03 2.33
C VAL A 55 3.11 7.45 2.76
N MET A 56 2.81 8.44 1.92
CA MET A 56 3.02 9.86 2.24
C MET A 56 1.76 10.67 1.94
N LEU A 57 1.63 11.81 2.62
CA LEU A 57 0.67 12.82 2.25
C LEU A 57 1.31 13.75 1.23
N ASP A 58 0.60 14.04 0.14
CA ASP A 58 1.00 15.05 -0.83
C ASP A 58 0.15 16.30 -0.62
N ASP A 59 0.77 17.36 -0.11
CA ASP A 59 0.13 18.65 0.14
C ASP A 59 -0.34 19.33 -1.16
N GLN A 60 0.13 18.89 -2.33
CA GLN A 60 -0.27 19.43 -3.64
C GLN A 60 -1.53 18.77 -4.21
N ALA A 61 -2.11 17.79 -3.51
CA ALA A 61 -3.29 17.04 -3.97
C ALA A 61 -4.65 17.63 -3.51
N LEU A 62 -4.65 18.86 -2.96
CA LEU A 62 -5.84 19.62 -2.56
C LEU A 62 -6.30 20.60 -3.66
#